data_AF-A0AAU3XKP2-F1
#
_entry.id   AF-A0AAU3XKP2-F1
#
_cell.length_a   1.000
_cell.length_b   1.000
_cell.length_c   1.000
_cell.angle_alpha   90.00
_cell.angle_beta   90.00
_cell.angle_gamma   90.00
#
_symmetry.space_group_name_H-M   'P 1'
#
loop_
_entity.id
_entity.type
_entity.pdbx_description
1 polymer ?
#
loop_
_entity_poly.entity_id
_entity_poly.type
_entity_poly.pdbx_seq_one_letter_code
_entity_poly.pdbx_strand_id
1 'polypeptide(L)'
;MALADEEPMTNQMNSPNSPNSPNSPETGGAAEGATGPTGGRDRRSRLKRPGLAALASLTVVAAVAGAAPGAGAAPAATPGKPQLKLIAASNSVTLTRYEWDAGVQLQLGTYVSVDNAPLEFQVTRKSYKDPIVAKQILRDGKTTKTKTLPAGTVDDFSGLKGFLEVSVKNAAGEEVATSDGNFCPNNASGRIRPDAPATNHYPQSCPTNPWTLGSVWGVEKGWATNTTNWDYDKTVDLPVGEYTAEVGVAKKYRDLFGIPDDRPTIKVTVREETEEGEGAGAGLTTSKSSSSSAHHGGGHGGGHAAPSAPAGQPAQDNHHYGPRGADAPTPPELSYALQDRGLANHLGDGTGHTDGSRIAPALKAAPKRPTGKAGAPAKTPKPDLRSLPAWDIAITDGEDGDVAGKDYLAFSANVWNAGPAPLVVDGFRKPGADLMDAYQYFYDADGKQVGYTPTGTMEWDPREGHEHWHFTDFASYRLLSEDQTKEVRSGKEAFCLANTDAVDYTVKNANWHPENTDLSTACGSQDAISVREVLDVGSGDTYTQYRPGQSFDVTDLPNGTYYIQVIANPENRLQETNHKNNIALRKVILGGDPGKRTVQVPPHELVDAK
;
A
#
# COMPACT_ATOMS: atom_id res chain seq x y z
N MET A 1 -42.45 53.44 -36.71
CA MET A 1 -43.38 52.31 -36.90
C MET A 1 -43.25 51.48 -35.62
N ALA A 2 -44.13 51.55 -34.60
CA ALA A 2 -45.61 51.57 -34.60
C ALA A 2 -46.18 50.30 -35.25
N LEU A 3 -47.04 49.48 -34.61
CA LEU A 3 -47.72 49.54 -33.28
C LEU A 3 -48.19 48.12 -32.85
N ALA A 4 -48.40 47.93 -31.52
CA ALA A 4 -49.47 47.17 -30.81
C ALA A 4 -49.75 45.67 -31.18
N ASP A 5 -50.44 44.81 -30.40
CA ASP A 5 -51.48 44.90 -29.33
C ASP A 5 -51.12 43.97 -28.12
N GLU A 6 -51.30 44.31 -26.84
CA GLU A 6 -52.48 44.34 -25.93
C GLU A 6 -52.98 42.99 -25.32
N GLU A 7 -53.34 43.01 -24.03
CA GLU A 7 -53.82 41.90 -23.17
C GLU A 7 -55.37 41.65 -23.31
N PRO A 8 -55.99 40.69 -22.56
CA PRO A 8 -56.48 41.03 -21.20
C PRO A 8 -56.54 39.87 -20.15
N MET A 9 -56.82 40.24 -18.89
CA MET A 9 -56.96 39.35 -17.71
C MET A 9 -58.39 38.82 -17.41
N THR A 10 -58.50 38.06 -16.30
CA THR A 10 -59.69 37.71 -15.45
C THR A 10 -60.42 36.40 -15.81
N ASN A 11 -60.99 35.60 -14.89
CA ASN A 11 -61.56 35.77 -13.53
C ASN A 11 -61.14 34.58 -12.60
N GLN A 12 -61.53 34.40 -11.31
CA GLN A 12 -62.51 35.07 -10.44
C GLN A 12 -62.06 35.22 -8.95
N MET A 13 -62.78 34.65 -7.97
CA MET A 13 -62.65 34.83 -6.50
C MET A 13 -63.09 33.58 -5.71
N ASN A 14 -62.50 33.32 -4.52
CA ASN A 14 -63.23 33.43 -3.23
C ASN A 14 -62.37 33.15 -1.98
N SER A 15 -62.73 33.83 -0.88
CA SER A 15 -62.23 33.66 0.52
C SER A 15 -63.28 32.86 1.35
N PRO A 16 -63.21 32.63 2.70
CA PRO A 16 -62.29 33.22 3.70
C PRO A 16 -61.84 32.34 4.90
N ASN A 17 -61.14 33.01 5.84
CA ASN A 17 -60.99 32.78 7.30
C ASN A 17 -59.71 32.13 7.87
N SER A 18 -59.00 32.96 8.65
CA SER A 18 -58.06 32.67 9.77
C SER A 18 -58.88 32.52 11.09
N PRO A 19 -58.35 32.51 12.35
CA PRO A 19 -56.97 32.80 12.82
C PRO A 19 -56.41 32.00 14.03
N ASN A 20 -55.09 32.11 14.31
CA ASN A 20 -54.52 32.75 15.54
C ASN A 20 -53.04 32.39 15.83
N SER A 21 -52.31 33.40 16.31
CA SER A 21 -51.09 33.34 17.16
C SER A 21 -51.49 33.83 18.60
N PRO A 22 -50.66 34.21 19.61
CA PRO A 22 -49.23 34.62 19.58
C PRO A 22 -48.34 34.42 20.85
N ASN A 23 -47.12 35.01 20.80
CA ASN A 23 -46.22 35.50 21.87
C ASN A 23 -45.37 34.48 22.70
N SER A 24 -44.05 34.59 22.92
CA SER A 24 -43.10 35.73 23.21
C SER A 24 -43.00 36.09 24.71
N PRO A 25 -41.89 36.68 25.26
CA PRO A 25 -40.50 36.88 24.77
C PRO A 25 -39.35 36.66 25.81
N GLU A 26 -38.07 36.89 25.42
CA GLU A 26 -36.93 37.50 26.19
C GLU A 26 -36.47 36.93 27.58
N THR A 27 -35.28 37.17 28.17
CA THR A 27 -33.95 37.74 27.80
C THR A 27 -32.87 37.26 28.81
N GLY A 28 -31.59 37.21 28.39
CA GLY A 28 -30.42 37.67 29.18
C GLY A 28 -29.84 36.83 30.36
N GLY A 29 -28.51 36.93 30.55
CA GLY A 29 -27.92 37.01 31.90
C GLY A 29 -27.06 35.86 32.45
N ALA A 30 -25.80 35.83 32.03
CA ALA A 30 -24.58 35.56 32.83
C ALA A 30 -24.56 34.78 34.19
N ALA A 31 -23.58 33.88 34.27
CA ALA A 31 -22.57 33.71 35.35
C ALA A 31 -22.85 32.92 36.66
N GLU A 32 -21.94 31.97 36.90
CA GLU A 32 -21.27 31.57 38.17
C GLU A 32 -22.05 30.93 39.36
N GLY A 33 -21.30 30.16 40.16
CA GLY A 33 -21.74 29.56 41.44
C GLY A 33 -22.30 28.13 41.30
N ALA A 34 -21.53 27.04 41.32
CA ALA A 34 -20.69 26.50 42.40
C ALA A 34 -21.45 25.92 43.61
N THR A 35 -20.97 24.76 44.09
CA THR A 35 -21.32 24.02 45.33
C THR A 35 -22.62 23.17 45.33
N GLY A 36 -22.47 21.90 45.76
CA GLY A 36 -23.57 21.03 46.22
C GLY A 36 -23.76 21.18 47.75
N PRO A 37 -23.91 20.12 48.56
CA PRO A 37 -24.10 18.69 48.27
C PRO A 37 -25.20 18.04 49.16
N THR A 38 -25.23 16.69 49.26
CA THR A 38 -25.99 15.87 50.25
C THR A 38 -27.54 15.86 50.12
N GLY A 39 -28.29 14.83 50.59
CA GLY A 39 -27.92 13.53 51.17
C GLY A 39 -29.12 12.83 51.84
N GLY A 40 -29.00 11.53 52.16
CA GLY A 40 -30.00 10.73 52.93
C GLY A 40 -31.09 10.08 52.06
N ARG A 41 -31.22 8.75 51.96
CA ARG A 41 -31.53 7.69 52.97
C ARG A 41 -32.92 7.81 53.62
N ASP A 42 -33.82 6.90 53.25
CA ASP A 42 -34.29 5.74 54.04
C ASP A 42 -35.46 5.08 53.27
N ARG A 43 -35.96 3.84 53.44
CA ARG A 43 -35.60 2.52 54.02
C ARG A 43 -36.94 1.74 54.10
N ARG A 44 -36.87 0.40 54.14
CA ARG A 44 -37.95 -0.61 54.39
C ARG A 44 -38.55 -1.18 53.07
N SER A 45 -38.90 -2.46 52.96
CA SER A 45 -39.15 -3.50 53.98
C SER A 45 -38.57 -4.89 53.58
N ARG A 46 -38.50 -5.84 54.53
CA ARG A 46 -38.05 -7.24 54.32
C ARG A 46 -39.21 -8.23 54.57
N LEU A 47 -39.29 -9.30 53.78
CA LEU A 47 -39.80 -10.60 54.23
C LEU A 47 -38.79 -11.73 53.92
N LYS A 48 -38.94 -12.89 54.58
CA LYS A 48 -37.93 -13.98 54.61
C LYS A 48 -38.46 -15.28 53.95
N ARG A 49 -37.63 -15.87 53.05
CA ARG A 49 -37.14 -17.29 52.96
C ARG A 49 -38.14 -18.48 53.14
N PRO A 50 -37.79 -19.75 52.76
CA PRO A 50 -36.57 -20.27 52.12
C PRO A 50 -36.81 -21.15 50.85
N GLY A 51 -35.76 -21.67 50.21
CA GLY A 51 -35.88 -22.78 49.26
C GLY A 51 -34.60 -23.16 48.49
N LEU A 52 -34.07 -24.36 48.77
CA LEU A 52 -33.16 -25.19 47.95
C LEU A 52 -31.86 -24.56 47.39
N ALA A 53 -30.73 -24.96 47.97
CA ALA A 53 -29.41 -24.80 47.36
C ALA A 53 -29.10 -26.00 46.44
N ALA A 54 -28.70 -25.72 45.20
CA ALA A 54 -28.07 -26.70 44.31
C ALA A 54 -26.55 -26.43 44.30
N LEU A 55 -25.78 -27.33 44.91
CA LEU A 55 -24.32 -27.34 44.85
C LEU A 55 -23.86 -27.88 43.50
N ALA A 56 -23.58 -26.99 42.54
CA ALA A 56 -22.78 -27.33 41.37
C ALA A 56 -21.30 -27.17 41.72
N SER A 57 -20.68 -28.26 42.19
CA SER A 57 -19.25 -28.32 42.44
C SER A 57 -18.48 -28.26 41.11
N LEU A 58 -17.86 -27.12 40.78
CA LEU A 58 -16.84 -27.07 39.74
C LEU A 58 -15.61 -27.86 40.21
N THR A 59 -15.48 -29.09 39.72
CA THR A 59 -14.21 -29.82 39.74
C THR A 59 -13.20 -29.06 38.88
N VAL A 60 -12.26 -28.36 39.53
CA VAL A 60 -11.05 -27.86 38.87
C VAL A 60 -10.22 -29.08 38.47
N VAL A 61 -10.29 -29.46 37.20
CA VAL A 61 -9.31 -30.39 36.62
C VAL A 61 -8.00 -29.62 36.52
N ALA A 62 -7.18 -29.73 37.56
CA ALA A 62 -5.79 -29.32 37.49
C ALA A 62 -5.08 -30.23 36.48
N ALA A 63 -4.98 -29.77 35.24
CA ALA A 63 -4.16 -30.40 34.22
C ALA A 63 -2.69 -30.28 34.65
N VAL A 64 -2.21 -31.27 35.40
CA VAL A 64 -0.78 -31.43 35.68
C VAL A 64 -0.11 -31.78 34.36
N ALA A 65 0.37 -30.76 33.66
CA ALA A 65 1.23 -30.94 32.52
C ALA A 65 2.45 -31.76 32.97
N GLY A 66 2.60 -32.96 32.40
CA GLY A 66 3.72 -33.84 32.69
C GLY A 66 5.02 -33.20 32.22
N ALA A 67 5.72 -32.51 33.12
CA ALA A 67 7.05 -32.02 32.85
C ALA A 67 7.99 -33.23 32.70
N ALA A 68 8.40 -33.51 31.45
CA ALA A 68 9.51 -34.43 31.21
C ALA A 68 10.77 -33.86 31.90
N PRO A 69 11.41 -34.60 32.83
CA PRO A 69 12.58 -34.10 33.53
C PRO A 69 13.77 -34.04 32.56
N GLY A 70 14.08 -32.84 32.06
CA GLY A 70 15.15 -32.61 31.09
C GLY A 70 14.99 -31.35 30.24
N ALA A 71 13.76 -30.87 30.05
CA ALA A 71 13.52 -29.56 29.43
C ALA A 71 13.85 -28.45 30.44
N GLY A 72 15.10 -27.99 30.45
CA GLY A 72 15.49 -26.79 31.20
C GLY A 72 14.59 -25.62 30.79
N ALA A 73 14.05 -24.89 31.77
CA ALA A 73 13.20 -23.74 31.50
C ALA A 73 13.94 -22.74 30.59
N ALA A 74 13.31 -22.38 29.47
CA ALA A 74 13.88 -21.40 28.56
C ALA A 74 14.21 -20.11 29.35
N PRO A 75 15.39 -19.49 29.13
CA PRO A 75 15.77 -18.29 29.86
C PRO A 75 14.68 -17.23 29.79
N ALA A 76 14.34 -16.64 30.94
CA ALA A 76 13.31 -15.61 31.02
C ALA A 76 13.60 -14.49 30.02
N ALA A 77 12.65 -14.25 29.11
CA ALA A 77 12.84 -13.32 28.00
C ALA A 77 13.16 -11.90 28.52
N THR A 78 14.18 -11.26 27.97
CA THR A 78 14.57 -9.91 28.39
C THR A 78 13.51 -8.91 27.89
N PRO A 79 12.85 -8.13 28.77
CA PRO A 79 11.82 -7.19 28.34
C PRO A 79 12.31 -6.22 27.27
N GLY A 80 11.51 -6.00 26.23
CA GLY A 80 11.84 -5.10 25.12
C GLY A 80 12.92 -5.58 24.15
N LYS A 81 13.42 -6.82 24.27
CA LYS A 81 14.29 -7.44 23.27
C LYS A 81 13.49 -8.45 22.42
N PRO A 82 13.41 -8.30 21.09
CA PRO A 82 12.78 -9.29 20.23
C PRO A 82 13.45 -10.66 20.36
N GLN A 83 12.63 -11.71 20.41
CA GLN A 83 13.06 -13.09 20.25
C GLN A 83 12.72 -13.52 18.82
N LEU A 84 13.75 -13.88 18.06
CA LEU A 84 13.64 -14.18 16.63
C LEU A 84 14.00 -15.65 16.39
N LYS A 85 13.24 -16.32 15.52
CA LYS A 85 13.47 -17.73 15.15
C LYS A 85 13.10 -17.97 13.69
N LEU A 86 13.93 -18.73 12.97
CA LEU A 86 13.56 -19.27 11.65
C LEU A 86 12.63 -20.47 11.84
N ILE A 87 11.51 -20.47 11.12
CA ILE A 87 10.52 -21.55 11.12
C ILE A 87 10.15 -21.90 9.67
N ALA A 88 9.71 -23.14 9.44
CA ALA A 88 9.05 -23.54 8.20
C ALA A 88 7.56 -23.75 8.48
N ALA A 89 6.69 -23.18 7.62
CA ALA A 89 5.26 -23.39 7.68
C ALA A 89 4.84 -24.75 7.09
N SER A 90 5.66 -25.30 6.19
CA SER A 90 5.49 -26.62 5.59
C SER A 90 6.82 -27.38 5.53
N ASN A 91 6.75 -28.70 5.57
CA ASN A 91 7.91 -29.59 5.35
C ASN A 91 8.13 -29.91 3.85
N SER A 92 7.23 -29.43 2.97
CA SER A 92 7.31 -29.60 1.53
C SER A 92 6.64 -28.46 0.76
N VAL A 93 7.22 -28.07 -0.37
CA VAL A 93 6.66 -27.10 -1.32
C VAL A 93 6.72 -27.65 -2.75
N THR A 94 5.83 -27.16 -3.60
CA THR A 94 5.92 -27.34 -5.05
C THR A 94 6.21 -25.99 -5.67
N LEU A 95 7.26 -25.92 -6.49
CA LEU A 95 7.63 -24.73 -7.27
C LEU A 95 7.25 -24.99 -8.73
N THR A 96 6.60 -24.04 -9.38
CA THR A 96 6.43 -24.05 -10.85
C THR A 96 7.67 -23.44 -11.49
N ARG A 97 8.13 -24.07 -12.58
CA ARG A 97 8.98 -23.47 -13.62
C ARG A 97 8.10 -23.16 -14.83
N TYR A 98 8.08 -21.91 -15.26
CA TYR A 98 7.40 -21.50 -16.49
C TYR A 98 8.36 -21.60 -17.68
N GLU A 99 7.85 -21.87 -18.88
CA GLU A 99 8.66 -22.01 -20.11
C GLU A 99 9.46 -20.74 -20.43
N TRP A 100 8.92 -19.58 -20.08
CA TRP A 100 9.52 -18.25 -20.28
C TRP A 100 10.59 -17.89 -19.23
N ASP A 101 10.66 -18.62 -18.11
CA ASP A 101 11.55 -18.31 -16.99
C ASP A 101 12.90 -19.02 -17.07
N ALA A 102 13.96 -18.28 -16.74
CA ALA A 102 15.33 -18.82 -16.67
C ALA A 102 15.54 -19.83 -15.52
N GLY A 103 14.59 -19.98 -14.60
CA GLY A 103 14.70 -20.87 -13.43
C GLY A 103 13.42 -20.88 -12.59
N VAL A 104 13.53 -21.21 -11.31
CA VAL A 104 12.44 -21.15 -10.33
C VAL A 104 12.76 -20.18 -9.19
N GLN A 105 11.73 -19.55 -8.63
CA GLN A 105 11.86 -18.76 -7.40
C GLN A 105 11.80 -19.69 -6.18
N LEU A 106 12.72 -19.53 -5.24
CA LEU A 106 12.79 -20.35 -4.03
C LEU A 106 11.77 -19.92 -2.96
N GLN A 107 10.48 -20.12 -3.25
CA GLN A 107 9.37 -19.89 -2.31
C GLN A 107 9.26 -21.04 -1.29
N LEU A 108 10.25 -21.16 -0.41
CA LEU A 108 10.44 -22.34 0.46
C LEU A 108 9.51 -22.43 1.69
N GLY A 109 8.46 -21.61 1.76
CA GLY A 109 7.49 -21.64 2.86
C GLY A 109 8.08 -21.38 4.25
N THR A 110 9.17 -20.60 4.31
CA THR A 110 9.91 -20.27 5.54
C THR A 110 9.62 -18.85 6.02
N TYR A 111 9.74 -18.64 7.33
CA TYR A 111 9.39 -17.38 8.00
C TYR A 111 10.34 -17.09 9.17
N VAL A 112 10.56 -15.81 9.49
CA VAL A 112 11.12 -15.40 10.79
C VAL A 112 9.98 -15.03 11.72
N SER A 113 9.74 -15.83 12.76
CA SER A 113 8.81 -15.52 13.84
C SER A 113 9.42 -14.53 14.83
N VAL A 114 8.61 -13.58 15.31
CA VAL A 114 8.98 -12.54 16.27
C VAL A 114 8.14 -12.68 17.54
N ASP A 115 8.80 -12.78 18.69
CA ASP A 115 8.18 -12.95 19.99
C ASP A 115 8.78 -12.02 21.05
N ASN A 116 8.14 -11.95 22.22
CA ASN A 116 8.48 -11.13 23.40
C ASN A 116 8.40 -9.59 23.20
N ALA A 117 8.93 -9.04 22.11
CA ALA A 117 8.86 -7.62 21.75
C ALA A 117 8.89 -7.45 20.21
N PRO A 118 8.28 -6.41 19.64
CA PRO A 118 8.26 -6.20 18.19
C PRO A 118 9.68 -5.95 17.66
N LEU A 119 9.96 -6.50 16.49
CA LEU A 119 11.18 -6.21 15.73
C LEU A 119 10.97 -4.86 15.03
N GLU A 120 11.86 -3.90 15.22
CA GLU A 120 11.71 -2.57 14.61
C GLU A 120 13.07 -2.00 14.17
N PHE A 121 13.09 -1.40 12.99
CA PHE A 121 14.21 -0.66 12.43
C PHE A 121 13.73 0.66 11.82
N GLN A 122 14.46 1.73 12.08
CA GLN A 122 14.41 2.96 11.30
C GLN A 122 15.59 2.94 10.33
N VAL A 123 15.33 2.95 9.03
CA VAL A 123 16.34 2.95 7.96
C VAL A 123 16.28 4.27 7.25
N THR A 124 17.42 4.95 7.09
CA THR A 124 17.47 6.33 6.59
C THR A 124 18.76 6.60 5.81
N ARG A 125 18.69 7.53 4.85
CA ARG A 125 19.84 8.30 4.38
C ARG A 125 19.50 9.80 4.44
N LYS A 126 20.47 10.64 4.77
CA LYS A 126 20.24 12.09 4.91
C LYS A 126 20.14 12.81 3.57
N SER A 127 20.83 12.28 2.56
CA SER A 127 20.84 12.75 1.18
C SER A 127 21.37 11.63 0.29
N TYR A 128 21.35 11.81 -1.03
CA TYR A 128 21.96 10.86 -1.98
C TYR A 128 23.50 10.81 -1.91
N LYS A 129 24.14 11.70 -1.14
CA LYS A 129 25.59 11.69 -0.83
C LYS A 129 25.93 10.90 0.44
N ASP A 130 24.94 10.55 1.25
CA ASP A 130 25.11 9.86 2.52
C ASP A 130 24.79 8.37 2.34
N PRO A 131 25.55 7.45 2.97
CA PRO A 131 25.21 6.04 2.97
C PRO A 131 23.92 5.79 3.76
N ILE A 132 23.22 4.70 3.41
CA ILE A 132 22.05 4.24 4.14
C ILE A 132 22.48 3.68 5.50
N VAL A 133 21.73 4.04 6.55
CA VAL A 133 21.97 3.61 7.93
C VAL A 133 20.69 3.03 8.50
N ALA A 134 20.76 1.74 8.89
CA ALA A 134 19.72 1.07 9.66
C ALA A 134 19.98 1.19 11.16
N LYS A 135 18.93 1.52 11.92
CA LYS A 135 18.94 1.61 13.38
C LYS A 135 17.84 0.74 13.96
N GLN A 136 18.21 -0.31 14.69
CA GLN A 136 17.25 -1.10 15.45
C GLN A 136 16.67 -0.26 16.59
N ILE A 137 15.34 -0.25 16.70
CA ILE A 137 14.62 0.37 17.80
C ILE A 137 14.17 -0.74 18.76
N LEU A 138 14.40 -0.53 20.05
CA LEU A 138 14.08 -1.47 21.13
C LEU A 138 13.18 -0.76 22.13
N ARG A 139 11.94 -1.24 22.26
CA ARG A 139 10.90 -0.64 23.10
C ARG A 139 10.51 -1.62 24.21
N ASP A 140 10.73 -1.25 25.46
CA ASP A 140 10.35 -2.07 26.64
C ASP A 140 9.03 -1.64 27.30
N GLY A 141 8.28 -0.73 26.64
CA GLY A 141 7.05 -0.12 27.16
C GLY A 141 7.27 1.06 28.10
N LYS A 142 8.52 1.36 28.49
CA LYS A 142 8.89 2.53 29.34
C LYS A 142 10.02 3.35 28.75
N THR A 143 10.94 2.71 28.05
CA THR A 143 12.10 3.31 27.41
C THR A 143 12.20 2.85 25.95
N THR A 144 12.73 3.75 25.12
CA THR A 144 13.13 3.46 23.75
C THR A 144 14.65 3.54 23.69
N LYS A 145 15.30 2.48 23.21
CA LYS A 145 16.74 2.43 22.96
C LYS A 145 16.97 2.22 21.47
N THR A 146 18.04 2.82 20.95
CA THR A 146 18.38 2.75 19.53
C THR A 146 19.78 2.18 19.37
N LYS A 147 19.93 1.17 18.50
CA LYS A 147 21.20 0.53 18.18
C LYS A 147 21.43 0.61 16.66
N THR A 148 22.43 1.37 16.23
CA THR A 148 22.86 1.37 14.82
C THR A 148 23.36 -0.02 14.44
N LEU A 149 22.96 -0.53 13.28
CA LEU A 149 23.46 -1.80 12.77
C LEU A 149 24.89 -1.65 12.22
N PRO A 150 25.70 -2.72 12.18
CA PRO A 150 27.02 -2.69 11.53
C PRO A 150 26.93 -2.29 10.05
N ALA A 151 27.98 -1.69 9.50
CA ALA A 151 28.08 -1.42 8.07
C ALA A 151 27.98 -2.73 7.26
N GLY A 152 27.33 -2.68 6.10
CA GLY A 152 27.12 -3.85 5.24
C GLY A 152 25.96 -4.78 5.65
N THR A 153 25.12 -4.40 6.63
CA THR A 153 23.81 -5.05 6.81
C THR A 153 22.75 -4.51 5.86
N VAL A 154 22.93 -3.30 5.34
CA VAL A 154 22.05 -2.63 4.37
C VAL A 154 22.92 -1.88 3.35
N ASP A 155 22.48 -1.90 2.10
CA ASP A 155 23.02 -1.15 0.96
C ASP A 155 21.92 -0.49 0.12
N ASP A 156 20.68 -0.97 0.23
CA ASP A 156 19.46 -0.35 -0.27
C ASP A 156 18.35 -0.30 0.82
N PHE A 157 17.10 -0.02 0.42
CA PHE A 157 15.92 0.01 1.31
C PHE A 157 15.08 -1.28 1.30
N SER A 158 15.54 -2.32 0.61
CA SER A 158 14.78 -3.55 0.37
C SER A 158 14.90 -4.60 1.48
N GLY A 159 15.87 -4.48 2.39
CA GLY A 159 15.99 -5.35 3.55
C GLY A 159 17.41 -5.53 4.08
N LEU A 160 17.59 -6.56 4.91
CA LEU A 160 18.88 -6.96 5.46
C LEU A 160 19.64 -7.84 4.46
N LYS A 161 20.81 -7.37 4.01
CA LYS A 161 21.59 -8.00 2.93
C LYS A 161 22.16 -9.37 3.33
N GLY A 162 21.97 -10.39 2.50
CA GLY A 162 22.54 -11.74 2.68
C GLY A 162 22.22 -12.29 4.07
N PHE A 163 20.93 -12.33 4.39
CA PHE A 163 20.37 -12.78 5.66
C PHE A 163 20.08 -14.27 5.70
N LEU A 164 19.75 -14.85 4.55
CA LEU A 164 19.46 -16.28 4.41
C LEU A 164 20.64 -17.00 3.77
N GLU A 165 20.89 -18.22 4.23
CA GLU A 165 21.80 -19.20 3.63
C GLU A 165 20.91 -20.36 3.14
N VAL A 166 20.83 -20.59 1.83
CA VAL A 166 20.04 -21.69 1.25
C VAL A 166 20.96 -22.65 0.49
N SER A 167 20.83 -23.95 0.78
CA SER A 167 21.47 -25.05 0.04
C SER A 167 20.40 -25.97 -0.52
N VAL A 168 20.45 -26.28 -1.81
CA VAL A 168 19.51 -27.19 -2.48
C VAL A 168 20.27 -28.43 -2.96
N LYS A 169 19.78 -29.60 -2.55
CA LYS A 169 20.33 -30.91 -2.92
C LYS A 169 19.36 -31.69 -3.79
N ASN A 170 19.89 -32.40 -4.79
CA ASN A 170 19.10 -33.31 -5.62
C ASN A 170 18.75 -34.61 -4.84
N ALA A 171 17.96 -35.49 -5.47
CA ALA A 171 17.60 -36.79 -4.89
C ALA A 171 18.79 -37.74 -4.62
N ALA A 172 19.96 -37.51 -5.22
CA ALA A 172 21.20 -38.24 -4.92
C ALA A 172 21.96 -37.67 -3.70
N GLY A 173 21.52 -36.52 -3.15
CA GLY A 173 22.15 -35.83 -2.03
C GLY A 173 23.27 -34.87 -2.43
N GLU A 174 23.50 -34.66 -3.72
CA GLU A 174 24.50 -33.73 -4.26
C GLU A 174 23.95 -32.30 -4.18
N GLU A 175 24.77 -31.35 -3.75
CA GLU A 175 24.42 -29.93 -3.74
C GLU A 175 24.43 -29.39 -5.17
N VAL A 176 23.26 -28.96 -5.65
CA VAL A 176 23.05 -28.47 -7.03
C VAL A 176 22.88 -26.96 -7.11
N ALA A 177 22.49 -26.32 -6.03
CA ALA A 177 22.44 -24.86 -5.94
C ALA A 177 22.67 -24.36 -4.52
N THR A 178 23.25 -23.16 -4.41
CA THR A 178 23.33 -22.38 -3.18
C THR A 178 22.87 -20.95 -3.47
N SER A 179 22.15 -20.33 -2.55
CA SER A 179 21.67 -18.95 -2.69
C SER A 179 21.79 -18.19 -1.37
N ASP A 180 22.25 -16.94 -1.42
CA ASP A 180 22.11 -15.99 -0.32
C ASP A 180 20.90 -15.06 -0.56
N GLY A 181 20.01 -15.01 0.43
CA GLY A 181 18.76 -14.25 0.32
C GLY A 181 18.80 -12.97 1.17
N ASN A 182 18.34 -11.86 0.61
CA ASN A 182 18.01 -10.67 1.40
C ASN A 182 16.74 -10.93 2.23
N PHE A 183 16.60 -10.22 3.36
CA PHE A 183 15.44 -10.34 4.23
C PHE A 183 14.78 -8.99 4.49
N CYS A 184 13.63 -8.78 3.86
CA CYS A 184 12.74 -7.67 4.19
C CYS A 184 11.93 -8.01 5.45
N PRO A 185 12.06 -7.25 6.57
CA PRO A 185 11.24 -7.52 7.76
C PRO A 185 9.75 -7.25 7.57
N ASN A 186 9.36 -6.45 6.57
CA ASN A 186 7.96 -6.14 6.27
C ASN A 186 7.30 -7.17 5.34
N ASN A 187 8.01 -8.23 4.91
CA ASN A 187 7.58 -9.10 3.81
C ASN A 187 6.40 -10.01 4.18
N ALA A 188 5.19 -9.68 3.70
CA ALA A 188 4.00 -10.52 3.82
C ALA A 188 3.80 -11.07 5.24
N SER A 189 3.83 -10.18 6.23
CA SER A 189 3.83 -10.55 7.64
C SER A 189 2.47 -11.13 8.06
N GLY A 190 2.49 -12.27 8.77
CA GLY A 190 1.30 -12.99 9.21
C GLY A 190 1.24 -13.17 10.73
N ARG A 191 0.03 -13.06 11.28
CA ARG A 191 -0.25 -13.29 12.71
C ARG A 191 -0.22 -14.78 13.05
N ILE A 192 0.80 -15.24 13.78
CA ILE A 192 0.97 -16.66 14.13
C ILE A 192 0.42 -17.05 15.52
N ARG A 193 -0.04 -16.07 16.31
CA ARG A 193 -0.52 -16.29 17.69
C ARG A 193 -1.92 -15.72 17.95
N PRO A 194 -2.85 -16.47 18.57
CA PRO A 194 -4.18 -15.97 18.94
C PRO A 194 -4.21 -14.81 19.93
N ASP A 195 -3.12 -14.54 20.65
CA ASP A 195 -2.96 -13.44 21.61
C ASP A 195 -2.08 -12.27 21.11
N ALA A 196 -1.57 -12.35 19.88
CA ALA A 196 -0.87 -11.24 19.22
C ALA A 196 -1.84 -10.10 18.83
N PRO A 197 -1.35 -8.87 18.55
CA PRO A 197 -2.16 -7.82 17.94
C PRO A 197 -2.92 -8.32 16.69
N ALA A 198 -4.13 -7.80 16.47
CA ALA A 198 -4.97 -8.21 15.35
C ALA A 198 -4.50 -7.62 14.00
N THR A 199 -3.77 -6.50 14.06
CA THR A 199 -3.18 -5.78 12.91
C THR A 199 -1.68 -5.61 13.15
N ASN A 200 -0.88 -5.53 12.08
CA ASN A 200 0.52 -5.11 12.16
C ASN A 200 0.58 -3.58 12.11
N HIS A 201 1.35 -2.95 13.00
CA HIS A 201 1.54 -1.50 12.97
C HIS A 201 2.57 -1.06 11.91
N TYR A 202 3.44 -1.96 11.44
CA TYR A 202 4.48 -1.67 10.46
C TYR A 202 3.99 -1.84 9.00
N PRO A 203 4.64 -1.20 7.99
CA PRO A 203 4.27 -1.36 6.58
C PRO A 203 4.32 -2.82 6.11
N GLN A 204 3.60 -3.15 5.03
CA GLN A 204 3.52 -4.51 4.46
C GLN A 204 4.57 -4.83 3.37
N SER A 205 5.50 -3.91 3.10
CA SER A 205 6.62 -4.12 2.17
C SER A 205 7.85 -3.30 2.56
N CYS A 206 9.01 -3.65 2.01
CA CYS A 206 10.21 -2.83 2.08
C CYS A 206 10.33 -2.03 0.77
N PRO A 207 10.70 -0.73 0.79
CA PRO A 207 10.75 0.07 -0.42
C PRO A 207 11.82 -0.42 -1.39
N THR A 208 11.43 -0.52 -2.67
CA THR A 208 12.31 -0.88 -3.78
C THR A 208 12.75 0.34 -4.59
N ASN A 209 12.11 1.50 -4.37
CA ASN A 209 12.40 2.74 -5.08
C ASN A 209 13.85 3.20 -4.82
N PRO A 210 14.67 3.43 -5.88
CA PRO A 210 16.07 3.82 -5.70
C PRO A 210 16.25 5.19 -5.03
N TRP A 211 15.19 6.01 -4.95
CA TRP A 211 15.19 7.36 -4.40
C TRP A 211 14.62 7.49 -2.98
N THR A 212 14.14 6.39 -2.37
CA THR A 212 13.70 6.35 -0.94
C THR A 212 14.73 7.01 -0.01
N LEU A 213 14.27 7.89 0.89
CA LEU A 213 15.10 8.58 1.88
C LEU A 213 14.97 7.95 3.28
N GLY A 214 13.80 7.41 3.60
CA GLY A 214 13.52 6.81 4.89
C GLY A 214 12.46 5.71 4.84
N SER A 215 12.66 4.67 5.64
CA SER A 215 11.72 3.57 5.80
C SER A 215 11.68 3.09 7.25
N VAL A 216 10.54 2.54 7.63
CA VAL A 216 10.38 1.81 8.88
C VAL A 216 10.12 0.35 8.54
N TRP A 217 10.97 -0.53 9.07
CA TRP A 217 10.80 -1.97 8.94
C TRP A 217 10.43 -2.55 10.29
N GLY A 218 9.45 -3.45 10.36
CA GLY A 218 9.15 -4.15 11.59
C GLY A 218 8.14 -5.27 11.49
N VAL A 219 8.11 -6.06 12.56
CA VAL A 219 7.20 -7.20 12.73
C VAL A 219 6.66 -7.17 14.15
N GLU A 220 5.35 -7.31 14.27
CA GLU A 220 4.69 -7.35 15.56
C GLU A 220 5.09 -8.55 16.43
N LYS A 221 4.93 -8.37 17.74
CA LYS A 221 5.06 -9.47 18.71
C LYS A 221 3.99 -10.53 18.42
N GLY A 222 4.42 -11.78 18.22
CA GLY A 222 3.57 -12.92 17.90
C GLY A 222 3.14 -13.00 16.44
N TRP A 223 3.87 -12.32 15.56
CA TRP A 223 3.76 -12.40 14.10
C TRP A 223 5.01 -13.08 13.51
N ALA A 224 4.94 -13.44 12.24
CA ALA A 224 6.08 -13.93 11.48
C ALA A 224 6.10 -13.32 10.08
N THR A 225 7.28 -13.02 9.56
CA THR A 225 7.47 -12.43 8.21
C THR A 225 8.10 -13.45 7.27
N ASN A 226 7.67 -13.46 6.01
CA ASN A 226 8.07 -14.44 5.01
C ASN A 226 9.55 -14.24 4.64
N THR A 227 10.31 -15.34 4.51
CA THR A 227 11.72 -15.30 4.09
C THR A 227 11.93 -15.56 2.61
N THR A 228 10.87 -15.72 1.83
CA THR A 228 10.94 -15.75 0.36
C THR A 228 11.57 -14.46 -0.16
N ASN A 229 12.55 -14.57 -1.05
CA ASN A 229 13.17 -13.41 -1.68
C ASN A 229 12.15 -12.73 -2.62
N TRP A 230 12.02 -11.41 -2.55
CA TRP A 230 11.09 -10.62 -3.37
C TRP A 230 11.73 -10.19 -4.71
N ASP A 231 13.03 -10.42 -4.89
CA ASP A 231 13.78 -10.19 -6.12
C ASP A 231 13.46 -11.33 -7.12
N TYR A 232 12.38 -11.14 -7.90
CA TYR A 232 11.84 -12.13 -8.85
C TYR A 232 12.82 -12.52 -9.95
N ASP A 233 13.76 -11.63 -10.29
CA ASP A 233 14.80 -11.85 -11.31
C ASP A 233 15.87 -12.85 -10.83
N LYS A 234 16.06 -13.00 -9.50
CA LYS A 234 16.92 -14.02 -8.90
C LYS A 234 16.24 -15.39 -8.81
N THR A 235 15.96 -15.94 -9.99
CA THR A 235 15.62 -17.36 -10.14
C THR A 235 16.84 -18.26 -9.92
N VAL A 236 16.59 -19.52 -9.58
CA VAL A 236 17.60 -20.58 -9.50
C VAL A 236 17.28 -21.62 -10.57
N ASP A 237 18.26 -21.97 -11.41
CA ASP A 237 18.07 -22.96 -12.46
C ASP A 237 17.97 -24.38 -11.88
N LEU A 238 16.77 -24.75 -11.46
CA LEU A 238 16.42 -26.11 -11.07
C LEU A 238 15.55 -26.73 -12.18
N PRO A 239 16.02 -27.83 -12.81
CA PRO A 239 15.18 -28.65 -13.68
C PRO A 239 13.99 -29.27 -12.94
N VAL A 240 12.99 -29.74 -13.69
CA VAL A 240 11.88 -30.55 -13.15
C VAL A 240 12.43 -31.75 -12.36
N GLY A 241 11.95 -31.94 -11.13
CA GLY A 241 12.47 -33.00 -10.26
C GLY A 241 12.22 -32.78 -8.77
N GLU A 242 12.77 -33.70 -7.98
CA GLU A 242 12.67 -33.73 -6.52
C GLU A 242 13.99 -33.31 -5.87
N TYR A 243 13.91 -32.34 -4.97
CA TYR A 243 15.04 -31.74 -4.27
C TYR A 243 14.77 -31.63 -2.77
N THR A 244 15.82 -31.30 -2.02
CA THR A 244 15.77 -31.00 -0.59
C THR A 244 16.51 -29.70 -0.34
N ALA A 245 15.80 -28.68 0.13
CA ALA A 245 16.37 -27.39 0.50
C ALA A 245 16.61 -27.32 2.02
N GLU A 246 17.83 -26.96 2.42
CA GLU A 246 18.16 -26.52 3.78
C GLU A 246 18.18 -24.99 3.80
N VAL A 247 17.47 -24.38 4.75
CA VAL A 247 17.44 -22.91 4.94
C VAL A 247 18.00 -22.58 6.31
N GLY A 248 18.95 -21.65 6.38
CA GLY A 248 19.48 -21.08 7.61
C GLY A 248 19.49 -19.55 7.59
N VAL A 249 19.61 -18.93 8.77
CA VAL A 249 19.89 -17.48 8.88
C VAL A 249 21.40 -17.29 9.00
N ALA A 250 22.00 -16.36 8.24
CA ALA A 250 23.44 -16.18 8.18
C ALA A 250 24.07 -15.84 9.54
N LYS A 251 25.27 -16.38 9.82
CA LYS A 251 25.88 -16.33 11.16
C LYS A 251 25.98 -14.92 11.73
N LYS A 252 26.30 -13.93 10.88
CA LYS A 252 26.37 -12.50 11.25
C LYS A 252 25.07 -11.99 11.89
N TYR A 253 23.91 -12.46 11.43
CA TYR A 253 22.60 -12.09 12.00
C TYR A 253 22.18 -12.96 13.19
N ARG A 254 22.58 -14.25 13.19
CA ARG A 254 22.46 -15.12 14.39
C ARG A 254 23.15 -14.47 15.59
N ASP A 255 24.39 -14.02 15.42
CA ASP A 255 25.16 -13.31 16.44
C ASP A 255 24.56 -11.93 16.79
N LEU A 256 24.11 -11.16 15.79
CA LEU A 256 23.65 -9.78 15.97
C LEU A 256 22.33 -9.65 16.74
N PHE A 257 21.39 -10.58 16.50
CA PHE A 257 20.05 -10.57 17.09
C PHE A 257 19.85 -11.66 18.16
N GLY A 258 20.63 -12.74 18.12
CA GLY A 258 20.47 -13.92 18.97
C GLY A 258 19.49 -14.93 18.41
N ILE A 259 19.51 -15.14 17.09
CA ILE A 259 18.68 -16.14 16.39
C ILE A 259 19.36 -17.52 16.54
N PRO A 260 18.64 -18.59 16.94
CA PRO A 260 19.17 -19.95 16.94
C PRO A 260 19.64 -20.40 15.55
N ASP A 261 20.60 -21.33 15.48
CA ASP A 261 21.04 -21.97 14.22
C ASP A 261 20.09 -23.10 13.80
N ASP A 262 18.78 -22.83 13.89
CA ASP A 262 17.74 -23.74 13.41
C ASP A 262 17.77 -23.76 11.88
N ARG A 263 17.90 -24.96 11.31
CA ARG A 263 18.03 -25.20 9.86
C ARG A 263 16.92 -26.13 9.37
N PRO A 264 15.70 -25.62 9.13
CA PRO A 264 14.64 -26.43 8.56
C PRO A 264 15.04 -27.01 7.20
N THR A 265 14.63 -28.26 6.98
CA THR A 265 14.81 -28.99 5.73
C THR A 265 13.45 -29.16 5.06
N ILE A 266 13.31 -28.66 3.84
CA ILE A 266 12.06 -28.62 3.08
C ILE A 266 12.23 -29.49 1.82
N LYS A 267 11.28 -30.39 1.57
CA LYS A 267 11.21 -31.12 0.30
C LYS A 267 10.69 -30.18 -0.80
N VAL A 268 11.32 -30.20 -1.96
CA VAL A 268 10.98 -29.29 -3.06
C VAL A 268 10.70 -30.10 -4.31
N THR A 269 9.44 -30.11 -4.76
CA THR A 269 9.06 -30.62 -6.08
C THR A 269 9.11 -29.46 -7.07
N VAL A 270 9.95 -29.52 -8.10
CA VAL A 270 9.88 -28.61 -9.24
C VAL A 270 9.04 -29.26 -10.32
N ARG A 271 7.98 -28.59 -10.77
CA ARG A 271 7.15 -28.97 -11.92
C ARG A 271 7.27 -27.93 -13.03
N GLU A 272 7.05 -28.35 -14.27
CA GLU A 272 6.92 -27.46 -15.42
C GLU A 272 5.45 -27.14 -15.67
N GLU A 273 5.17 -25.92 -16.12
CA GLU A 273 3.84 -25.47 -16.53
C GLU A 273 3.95 -24.89 -17.95
N THR A 274 3.61 -25.72 -18.93
CA THR A 274 3.47 -25.36 -20.36
C THR A 274 2.05 -24.89 -20.64
N GLU A 275 1.86 -23.97 -21.58
CA GLU A 275 0.58 -23.29 -21.88
C GLU A 275 -0.47 -24.17 -22.62
N GLU A 276 -0.49 -25.49 -22.40
CA GLU A 276 -1.54 -26.41 -22.86
C GLU A 276 -2.33 -26.97 -21.66
N GLY A 277 -3.38 -26.28 -21.22
CA GLY A 277 -4.05 -26.67 -19.96
C GLY A 277 -5.48 -26.21 -19.68
N GLU A 278 -6.11 -25.33 -20.48
CA GLU A 278 -7.55 -25.07 -20.32
C GLU A 278 -8.38 -26.29 -20.76
N GLY A 279 -8.67 -27.18 -19.80
CA GLY A 279 -9.73 -28.18 -19.93
C GLY A 279 -9.29 -29.65 -20.06
N ALA A 280 -8.70 -30.22 -19.00
CA ALA A 280 -8.69 -31.68 -18.82
C ALA A 280 -8.84 -32.08 -17.33
N GLY A 281 -10.07 -32.19 -16.85
CA GLY A 281 -10.37 -32.71 -15.51
C GLY A 281 -10.04 -34.20 -15.37
N ALA A 282 -8.80 -34.54 -15.03
CA ALA A 282 -8.39 -35.89 -14.65
C ALA A 282 -8.93 -36.24 -13.25
N GLY A 283 -10.18 -36.71 -13.20
CA GLY A 283 -10.89 -37.00 -11.96
C GLY A 283 -10.23 -38.09 -11.10
N LEU A 284 -10.45 -38.01 -9.78
CA LEU A 284 -10.04 -39.03 -8.81
C LEU A 284 -10.54 -40.42 -9.23
N THR A 285 -9.64 -41.41 -9.19
CA THR A 285 -9.99 -42.81 -9.41
C THR A 285 -10.81 -43.37 -8.25
N THR A 286 -12.14 -43.31 -8.33
CA THR A 286 -13.02 -44.04 -7.42
C THR A 286 -13.24 -45.49 -7.88
N SER A 287 -13.34 -46.39 -6.89
CA SER A 287 -13.37 -47.85 -7.04
C SER A 287 -14.54 -48.41 -7.86
N LYS A 288 -14.28 -49.57 -8.49
CA LYS A 288 -15.23 -50.41 -9.24
C LYS A 288 -16.56 -50.70 -8.51
N SER A 289 -17.69 -50.56 -9.22
CA SER A 289 -18.77 -51.57 -9.22
C SER A 289 -19.82 -51.37 -10.33
N SER A 290 -19.82 -52.31 -11.29
CA SER A 290 -20.96 -52.88 -12.06
C SER A 290 -22.28 -52.12 -12.34
N SER A 291 -22.67 -52.25 -13.63
CA SER A 291 -23.99 -52.62 -14.17
C SER A 291 -25.10 -51.57 -14.46
N SER A 292 -25.33 -51.42 -15.77
CA SER A 292 -26.59 -51.61 -16.53
C SER A 292 -27.60 -50.46 -16.82
N SER A 293 -27.86 -50.36 -18.13
CA SER A 293 -29.16 -50.16 -18.83
C SER A 293 -29.80 -48.77 -19.01
N ALA A 294 -29.79 -48.35 -20.29
CA ALA A 294 -30.98 -48.15 -21.15
C ALA A 294 -31.73 -46.79 -21.25
N HIS A 295 -31.52 -46.16 -22.43
CA HIS A 295 -32.54 -45.74 -23.42
C HIS A 295 -33.43 -44.48 -23.28
N HIS A 296 -33.53 -43.79 -24.43
CA HIS A 296 -34.51 -42.76 -24.89
C HIS A 296 -34.52 -41.39 -24.16
N GLY A 297 -34.81 -40.25 -24.82
CA GLY A 297 -34.93 -39.97 -26.25
C GLY A 297 -35.89 -38.80 -26.60
N GLY A 298 -35.37 -37.75 -27.25
CA GLY A 298 -36.14 -36.83 -28.12
C GLY A 298 -36.65 -35.49 -27.55
N GLY A 299 -36.77 -34.48 -28.44
CA GLY A 299 -37.78 -33.41 -28.34
C GLY A 299 -37.26 -31.97 -28.14
N HIS A 300 -37.37 -31.13 -29.17
CA HIS A 300 -37.11 -29.67 -29.10
C HIS A 300 -38.26 -28.90 -28.40
N GLY A 301 -37.92 -27.76 -27.79
CA GLY A 301 -38.90 -26.73 -27.41
C GLY A 301 -38.21 -25.48 -26.84
N GLY A 302 -38.26 -24.35 -27.56
CA GLY A 302 -37.66 -23.09 -27.11
C GLY A 302 -38.54 -22.32 -26.15
N GLY A 303 -37.94 -21.65 -25.16
CA GLY A 303 -38.62 -20.75 -24.23
C GLY A 303 -37.60 -20.00 -23.37
N HIS A 304 -37.50 -18.68 -23.56
CA HIS A 304 -36.63 -17.85 -22.74
C HIS A 304 -37.22 -17.67 -21.33
N ALA A 305 -36.61 -18.32 -20.35
CA ALA A 305 -36.76 -18.03 -18.93
C ALA A 305 -35.38 -18.12 -18.27
N ALA A 306 -35.04 -17.14 -17.43
CA ALA A 306 -33.71 -17.06 -16.81
C ALA A 306 -33.50 -18.18 -15.77
N PRO A 307 -32.38 -18.92 -15.81
CA PRO A 307 -31.93 -19.74 -14.70
C PRO A 307 -30.98 -18.94 -13.78
N SER A 308 -31.24 -19.06 -12.48
CA SER A 308 -30.35 -18.63 -11.40
C SER A 308 -28.95 -19.24 -11.51
N ALA A 309 -27.94 -18.49 -11.06
CA ALA A 309 -26.53 -18.83 -11.16
C ALA A 309 -26.19 -20.21 -10.56
N PRO A 310 -25.41 -21.06 -11.28
CA PRO A 310 -24.65 -22.13 -10.65
C PRO A 310 -23.53 -21.53 -9.79
N ALA A 311 -23.22 -22.15 -8.65
CA ALA A 311 -22.06 -21.77 -7.86
C ALA A 311 -20.78 -21.92 -8.71
N GLY A 312 -20.04 -20.83 -8.89
CA GLY A 312 -18.83 -20.79 -9.71
C GLY A 312 -17.74 -21.74 -9.20
N GLN A 313 -17.08 -22.41 -10.14
CA GLN A 313 -15.78 -23.02 -9.89
C GLN A 313 -14.76 -21.91 -9.58
N PRO A 314 -13.70 -22.18 -8.79
CA PRO A 314 -12.63 -21.21 -8.59
C PRO A 314 -11.95 -20.91 -9.92
N ALA A 315 -11.78 -19.63 -10.24
CA ALA A 315 -10.99 -19.19 -11.38
C ALA A 315 -9.50 -19.50 -11.16
N GLN A 316 -8.73 -19.57 -12.24
CA GLN A 316 -7.28 -19.71 -12.17
C GLN A 316 -6.64 -18.37 -11.86
N ASP A 317 -6.32 -18.14 -10.59
CA ASP A 317 -5.61 -16.93 -10.17
C ASP A 317 -4.08 -17.14 -10.22
N ASN A 318 -3.44 -16.62 -11.27
CA ASN A 318 -2.00 -16.32 -11.26
C ASN A 318 -1.74 -15.05 -10.43
N HIS A 319 -2.07 -15.11 -9.13
CA HIS A 319 -1.87 -14.01 -8.21
C HIS A 319 -0.38 -13.69 -8.05
N HIS A 320 0.02 -12.58 -8.65
CA HIS A 320 1.31 -11.95 -8.46
C HIS A 320 1.42 -11.47 -7.01
N TYR A 321 1.99 -12.30 -6.13
CA TYR A 321 2.41 -11.89 -4.78
C TYR A 321 3.67 -11.01 -4.85
N GLY A 322 3.51 -9.82 -5.44
CA GLY A 322 4.43 -8.70 -5.38
C GLY A 322 3.76 -7.48 -4.73
N PRO A 323 4.41 -6.30 -4.68
CA PRO A 323 3.98 -5.16 -3.85
C PRO A 323 2.73 -4.41 -4.38
N ARG A 324 1.86 -5.05 -5.16
CA ARG A 324 0.55 -4.50 -5.55
C ARG A 324 -0.45 -4.81 -4.44
N GLY A 325 -1.23 -3.80 -4.04
CA GLY A 325 -2.21 -3.90 -2.95
C GLY A 325 -3.47 -4.69 -3.29
N ALA A 326 -3.31 -5.98 -3.63
CA ALA A 326 -4.42 -6.91 -3.78
C ALA A 326 -4.81 -7.50 -2.40
N ASP A 327 -6.12 -7.51 -2.13
CA ASP A 327 -6.77 -8.11 -0.96
C ASP A 327 -6.27 -7.66 0.42
N ALA A 328 -6.68 -6.45 0.82
CA ALA A 328 -6.81 -6.15 2.24
C ALA A 328 -7.91 -7.05 2.85
N PRO A 329 -7.61 -7.99 3.77
CA PRO A 329 -8.64 -8.76 4.44
C PRO A 329 -9.50 -7.82 5.28
N THR A 330 -10.83 -7.90 5.13
CA THR A 330 -11.78 -7.13 5.93
C THR A 330 -11.41 -7.24 7.41
N PRO A 331 -11.15 -6.12 8.12
CA PRO A 331 -10.77 -6.19 9.53
C PRO A 331 -11.85 -6.92 10.31
N PRO A 332 -11.52 -7.94 11.12
CA PRO A 332 -12.51 -8.52 12.02
C PRO A 332 -12.97 -7.40 12.97
N GLU A 333 -14.29 -7.19 13.05
CA GLU A 333 -14.84 -6.18 13.97
C GLU A 333 -14.25 -6.39 15.37
N LEU A 334 -13.77 -5.30 15.96
CA LEU A 334 -13.42 -5.28 17.38
C LEU A 334 -14.61 -5.81 18.17
N SER A 335 -14.36 -6.82 19.01
CA SER A 335 -15.39 -7.26 19.96
C SER A 335 -15.86 -6.04 20.75
N TYR A 336 -17.15 -5.70 20.64
CA TYR A 336 -17.78 -4.58 21.37
C TYR A 336 -17.43 -4.60 22.88
N ALA A 337 -17.23 -5.80 23.45
CA ALA A 337 -16.81 -6.00 24.83
C ALA A 337 -15.39 -5.48 25.21
N LEU A 338 -14.55 -5.11 24.24
CA LEU A 338 -13.24 -4.47 24.46
C LEU A 338 -13.32 -2.95 24.38
N GLN A 339 -14.17 -2.40 23.49
CA GLN A 339 -14.46 -0.95 23.45
C GLN A 339 -15.20 -0.51 24.71
N ASP A 340 -16.23 -1.25 25.15
CA ASP A 340 -17.02 -0.97 26.36
C ASP A 340 -16.19 -0.92 27.66
N ARG A 341 -14.95 -1.45 27.66
CA ARG A 341 -14.09 -1.53 28.85
C ARG A 341 -13.06 -0.40 28.97
N GLY A 342 -12.87 0.42 27.92
CA GLY A 342 -11.91 1.52 27.95
C GLY A 342 -10.45 1.11 28.22
N LEU A 343 -10.09 -0.16 27.99
CA LEU A 343 -8.75 -0.70 28.25
C LEU A 343 -7.78 -0.55 27.06
N ALA A 344 -8.27 -0.12 25.90
CA ALA A 344 -7.45 0.31 24.77
C ALA A 344 -6.88 1.71 25.05
N ASN A 345 -5.89 1.81 25.94
CA ASN A 345 -5.11 3.03 26.10
C ASN A 345 -4.18 3.17 24.89
N HIS A 346 -4.62 3.96 23.92
CA HIS A 346 -3.93 4.15 22.64
C HIS A 346 -2.56 4.82 22.82
N LEU A 347 -1.53 4.21 22.25
CA LEU A 347 -0.34 4.93 21.80
C LEU A 347 -0.60 5.34 20.36
N GLY A 348 -0.51 6.64 20.06
CA GLY A 348 -0.43 7.14 18.67
C GLY A 348 -1.74 7.21 17.90
N ASP A 349 -1.89 8.21 17.03
CA ASP A 349 -2.94 8.49 16.02
C ASP A 349 -4.25 9.17 16.48
N GLY A 350 -4.62 10.19 15.71
CA GLY A 350 -5.91 10.86 15.70
C GLY A 350 -6.44 11.00 14.26
N THR A 351 -7.66 11.51 14.10
CA THR A 351 -8.14 11.90 12.77
C THR A 351 -7.20 12.95 12.17
N GLY A 352 -6.73 12.78 10.93
CA GLY A 352 -5.83 13.74 10.25
C GLY A 352 -4.36 13.74 10.70
N HIS A 353 -3.96 12.92 11.66
CA HIS A 353 -2.56 12.72 12.04
C HIS A 353 -2.32 11.28 12.47
N THR A 354 -1.50 10.57 11.69
CA THR A 354 -0.89 9.30 12.09
C THR A 354 0.57 9.50 12.53
N ASP A 355 1.01 8.74 13.52
CA ASP A 355 2.41 8.52 13.89
C ASP A 355 3.04 7.33 13.15
N GLY A 356 2.30 6.77 12.19
CA GLY A 356 2.61 5.61 11.39
C GLY A 356 1.96 4.32 11.91
N SER A 357 1.52 4.26 13.16
CA SER A 357 1.18 2.98 13.78
C SER A 357 -0.16 2.38 13.38
N ARG A 358 -1.20 3.17 13.02
CA ARG A 358 -2.51 2.61 12.64
C ARG A 358 -2.81 2.79 11.16
N ILE A 359 -3.68 1.93 10.65
CA ILE A 359 -4.44 2.18 9.42
C ILE A 359 -5.34 3.40 9.69
N ALA A 360 -4.97 4.56 9.16
CA ALA A 360 -5.81 5.74 9.21
C ALA A 360 -7.05 5.52 8.33
N PRO A 361 -8.28 5.82 8.80
CA PRO A 361 -9.47 5.59 7.99
C PRO A 361 -9.53 6.56 6.80
N ALA A 362 -9.82 6.02 5.61
CA ALA A 362 -10.21 6.72 4.38
C ALA A 362 -10.72 8.16 4.57
N LEU A 363 -10.03 9.15 3.99
CA LEU A 363 -10.57 10.49 3.84
C LEU A 363 -11.72 10.46 2.83
N LYS A 364 -12.95 10.34 3.32
CA LYS A 364 -14.17 10.23 2.50
C LYS A 364 -14.33 11.38 1.49
N ALA A 365 -14.51 11.03 0.22
CA ALA A 365 -14.82 11.95 -0.87
C ALA A 365 -15.99 12.88 -0.52
N ALA A 366 -15.90 14.15 -0.92
CA ALA A 366 -16.99 15.08 -0.69
C ALA A 366 -18.17 14.70 -1.60
N PRO A 367 -19.41 14.52 -1.08
CA PRO A 367 -20.53 13.97 -1.85
C PRO A 367 -21.07 14.93 -2.93
N LYS A 368 -20.60 16.18 -2.92
CA LYS A 368 -20.99 17.26 -3.84
C LYS A 368 -19.83 18.24 -3.95
N ARG A 369 -19.76 18.90 -5.10
CA ARG A 369 -18.91 20.07 -5.35
C ARG A 369 -18.99 21.09 -4.20
N PRO A 370 -17.87 21.64 -3.74
CA PRO A 370 -17.86 22.55 -2.61
C PRO A 370 -18.44 23.92 -3.00
N THR A 371 -19.17 24.55 -2.09
CA THR A 371 -19.82 25.86 -2.29
C THR A 371 -19.40 26.85 -1.22
N GLY A 372 -19.46 28.14 -1.55
CA GLY A 372 -19.05 29.24 -0.67
C GLY A 372 -17.72 29.87 -1.08
N LYS A 373 -17.00 30.43 -0.10
CA LYS A 373 -15.72 31.12 -0.33
C LYS A 373 -14.56 30.13 -0.30
N ALA A 374 -13.86 30.00 -1.42
CA ALA A 374 -12.62 29.25 -1.51
C ALA A 374 -11.50 29.85 -0.62
N GLY A 375 -10.63 28.97 -0.14
CA GLY A 375 -9.51 29.25 0.73
C GLY A 375 -9.44 28.27 1.92
N ALA A 376 -8.35 28.38 2.68
CA ALA A 376 -8.16 27.74 3.97
C ALA A 376 -7.57 28.76 4.97
N PRO A 377 -7.72 28.56 6.29
CA PRO A 377 -6.98 29.33 7.29
C PRO A 377 -5.47 29.33 7.01
N ALA A 378 -4.81 30.47 7.20
CA ALA A 378 -3.39 30.64 6.88
C ALA A 378 -2.42 29.73 7.67
N LYS A 379 -2.90 29.08 8.74
CA LYS A 379 -2.16 28.12 9.57
C LYS A 379 -2.52 26.65 9.28
N THR A 380 -3.42 26.39 8.35
CA THR A 380 -3.78 25.02 7.97
C THR A 380 -2.56 24.32 7.36
N PRO A 381 -2.22 23.10 7.77
CA PRO A 381 -1.11 22.37 7.20
C PRO A 381 -1.41 22.03 5.72
N LYS A 382 -0.35 21.88 4.93
CA LYS A 382 -0.40 21.64 3.48
C LYS A 382 0.59 20.52 3.12
N PRO A 383 0.47 19.91 1.93
CA PRO A 383 1.52 19.06 1.38
C PRO A 383 2.81 19.84 1.05
N ASP A 384 3.87 19.10 0.78
CA ASP A 384 5.17 19.59 0.27
C ASP A 384 5.63 18.62 -0.82
N LEU A 385 5.19 18.86 -2.06
CA LEU A 385 5.51 18.00 -3.20
C LEU A 385 6.94 18.22 -3.64
N ARG A 386 7.64 17.12 -3.88
CA ARG A 386 9.02 17.11 -4.30
C ARG A 386 9.18 16.09 -5.40
N SER A 387 9.82 16.49 -6.50
CA SER A 387 10.21 15.53 -7.53
C SER A 387 11.45 14.75 -7.11
N LEU A 388 11.52 13.50 -7.52
CA LEU A 388 12.74 12.69 -7.46
C LEU A 388 13.46 12.70 -8.81
N PRO A 389 14.78 12.46 -8.87
CA PRO A 389 15.48 12.30 -10.15
C PRO A 389 14.86 11.16 -10.96
N ALA A 390 14.80 11.30 -12.29
CA ALA A 390 14.36 10.21 -13.16
C ALA A 390 15.28 8.98 -13.05
N TRP A 391 14.75 7.79 -13.31
CA TRP A 391 15.50 6.53 -13.35
C TRP A 391 14.81 5.56 -14.32
N ASP A 392 15.33 4.34 -14.44
CA ASP A 392 14.89 3.33 -15.39
C ASP A 392 14.87 3.90 -16.82
N ILE A 393 15.99 4.49 -17.22
CA ILE A 393 16.12 5.29 -18.44
C ILE A 393 16.68 4.44 -19.58
N ALA A 394 15.90 4.30 -20.65
CA ALA A 394 16.26 3.52 -21.83
C ALA A 394 15.98 4.30 -23.13
N ILE A 395 16.56 3.82 -24.23
CA ILE A 395 16.10 4.16 -25.58
C ILE A 395 15.12 3.07 -26.02
N THR A 396 13.94 3.48 -26.48
CA THR A 396 12.89 2.61 -27.03
C THR A 396 12.48 3.09 -28.43
N ASP A 397 11.71 2.28 -29.15
CA ASP A 397 11.10 2.61 -30.45
C ASP A 397 9.72 3.30 -30.34
N GLY A 398 9.31 3.62 -29.10
CA GLY A 398 8.07 4.32 -28.76
C GLY A 398 6.99 3.41 -28.18
N GLU A 399 5.92 4.02 -27.68
CA GLU A 399 4.75 3.31 -27.12
C GLU A 399 3.45 3.70 -27.83
N ASP A 400 2.31 3.22 -27.35
CA ASP A 400 0.99 3.57 -27.91
C ASP A 400 0.73 5.09 -27.83
N GLY A 401 0.62 5.69 -29.01
CA GLY A 401 0.47 7.14 -29.21
C GLY A 401 1.73 7.82 -29.77
N ASP A 402 2.89 7.17 -29.71
CA ASP A 402 4.13 7.68 -30.31
C ASP A 402 4.17 7.46 -31.83
N VAL A 403 4.98 8.27 -32.52
CA VAL A 403 5.21 8.14 -33.96
C VAL A 403 6.20 7.01 -34.22
N ALA A 404 5.76 5.95 -34.88
CA ALA A 404 6.59 4.78 -35.22
C ALA A 404 7.83 5.15 -36.07
N GLY A 405 8.94 4.43 -35.83
CA GLY A 405 10.21 4.64 -36.54
C GLY A 405 11.05 5.82 -36.03
N LYS A 406 10.77 6.26 -34.80
CA LYS A 406 11.50 7.29 -34.05
C LYS A 406 12.21 6.63 -32.85
N ASP A 407 13.22 7.29 -32.31
CA ASP A 407 13.87 6.89 -31.06
C ASP A 407 13.32 7.73 -29.89
N TYR A 408 12.89 7.06 -28.83
CA TYR A 408 12.35 7.70 -27.63
C TYR A 408 13.23 7.44 -26.42
N LEU A 409 13.46 8.48 -25.61
CA LEU A 409 14.10 8.36 -24.31
C LEU A 409 13.02 8.16 -23.25
N ALA A 410 12.74 6.90 -22.91
CA ALA A 410 11.79 6.51 -21.87
C ALA A 410 12.43 6.61 -20.47
N PHE A 411 11.62 6.87 -19.43
CA PHE A 411 12.11 7.06 -18.06
C PHE A 411 11.02 6.92 -17.00
N SER A 412 11.32 6.31 -15.86
CA SER A 412 10.50 6.43 -14.65
C SER A 412 10.67 7.79 -13.97
N ALA A 413 9.58 8.36 -13.44
CA ALA A 413 9.59 9.61 -12.66
C ALA A 413 8.64 9.53 -11.46
N ASN A 414 8.93 10.31 -10.41
CA ASN A 414 8.14 10.34 -9.18
C ASN A 414 7.97 11.76 -8.62
N VAL A 415 6.79 12.01 -8.06
CA VAL A 415 6.51 13.16 -7.18
C VAL A 415 6.01 12.62 -5.83
N TRP A 416 6.60 13.07 -4.73
CA TRP A 416 6.24 12.61 -3.38
C TRP A 416 5.92 13.75 -2.43
N ASN A 417 5.09 13.45 -1.44
CA ASN A 417 4.62 14.42 -0.46
C ASN A 417 5.42 14.33 0.85
N ALA A 418 6.31 15.29 1.08
CA ALA A 418 7.09 15.38 2.31
C ALA A 418 6.29 15.92 3.53
N GLY A 419 5.00 16.20 3.36
CA GLY A 419 4.07 16.62 4.41
C GLY A 419 4.17 18.10 4.80
N PRO A 420 3.59 18.50 5.94
CA PRO A 420 3.03 17.68 7.02
C PRO A 420 1.56 17.26 6.84
N ALA A 421 0.91 17.54 5.70
CA ALA A 421 -0.46 17.10 5.41
C ALA A 421 -0.54 16.28 4.11
N PRO A 422 -1.52 15.36 3.97
CA PRO A 422 -1.79 14.72 2.68
C PRO A 422 -2.22 15.75 1.64
N LEU A 423 -1.92 15.47 0.36
CA LEU A 423 -2.59 16.12 -0.75
C LEU A 423 -3.91 15.39 -1.00
N VAL A 424 -5.02 16.13 -1.05
CA VAL A 424 -6.36 15.57 -1.31
C VAL A 424 -7.04 16.41 -2.39
N VAL A 425 -7.42 15.78 -3.50
CA VAL A 425 -8.10 16.44 -4.63
C VAL A 425 -9.35 15.65 -5.00
N ASP A 426 -10.50 16.33 -5.13
CA ASP A 426 -11.70 15.72 -5.71
C ASP A 426 -12.02 16.34 -7.08
N GLY A 427 -12.29 15.49 -8.07
CA GLY A 427 -12.94 15.86 -9.32
C GLY A 427 -14.46 15.77 -9.22
N PHE A 428 -15.17 16.70 -9.86
CA PHE A 428 -16.61 16.61 -10.08
C PHE A 428 -16.96 16.79 -11.56
N ARG A 429 -17.38 15.72 -12.22
CA ARG A 429 -17.85 15.72 -13.61
C ARG A 429 -19.22 16.40 -13.70
N LYS A 430 -19.42 17.24 -14.71
CA LYS A 430 -20.76 17.74 -15.06
C LYS A 430 -21.44 16.71 -15.97
N PRO A 431 -22.79 16.57 -15.97
CA PRO A 431 -23.47 15.65 -16.87
C PRO A 431 -23.09 15.92 -18.34
N GLY A 432 -22.55 14.90 -19.02
CA GLY A 432 -22.13 14.98 -20.42
C GLY A 432 -20.88 15.84 -20.70
N ALA A 433 -20.09 16.21 -19.69
CA ALA A 433 -18.82 16.93 -19.89
C ALA A 433 -17.63 15.97 -19.86
N ASP A 434 -16.69 16.13 -20.78
CA ASP A 434 -15.53 15.24 -20.89
C ASP A 434 -14.59 15.35 -19.68
N LEU A 435 -14.43 16.57 -19.13
CA LEU A 435 -13.57 16.89 -17.99
C LEU A 435 -14.33 16.97 -16.65
N MET A 436 -13.63 16.67 -15.56
CA MET A 436 -14.05 17.06 -14.20
C MET A 436 -13.50 18.44 -13.82
N ASP A 437 -14.24 19.23 -13.04
CA ASP A 437 -13.64 20.38 -12.33
C ASP A 437 -13.00 19.88 -11.03
N ALA A 438 -11.73 20.20 -10.76
CA ALA A 438 -10.96 19.67 -9.63
C ALA A 438 -10.79 20.68 -8.48
N TYR A 439 -10.85 20.19 -7.24
CA TYR A 439 -10.74 20.98 -6.01
C TYR A 439 -9.80 20.31 -5.01
N GLN A 440 -8.78 21.04 -4.56
CA GLN A 440 -7.92 20.62 -3.45
C GLN A 440 -8.63 20.90 -2.12
N TYR A 441 -8.58 19.95 -1.19
CA TYR A 441 -9.17 20.06 0.15
C TYR A 441 -8.10 20.17 1.22
N PHE A 442 -8.41 20.91 2.28
CA PHE A 442 -7.51 21.11 3.40
C PHE A 442 -8.12 20.67 4.71
N TYR A 443 -7.34 19.92 5.49
CA TYR A 443 -7.72 19.34 6.77
C TYR A 443 -6.87 19.93 7.88
N ASP A 444 -7.44 20.09 9.07
CA ASP A 444 -6.67 20.39 10.29
C ASP A 444 -6.03 19.12 10.88
N ALA A 445 -5.26 19.29 11.95
CA ALA A 445 -4.59 18.18 12.64
C ALA A 445 -5.55 17.23 13.38
N ASP A 446 -6.84 17.59 13.47
CA ASP A 446 -7.93 16.74 13.96
C ASP A 446 -8.70 16.10 12.78
N GLY A 447 -8.19 16.18 11.55
CA GLY A 447 -8.75 15.54 10.36
C GLY A 447 -10.09 16.12 9.91
N LYS A 448 -10.45 17.30 10.41
CA LYS A 448 -11.64 18.03 9.99
C LYS A 448 -11.28 18.89 8.79
N GLN A 449 -12.13 18.83 7.76
CA GLN A 449 -12.01 19.73 6.61
C GLN A 449 -12.22 21.17 7.06
N VAL A 450 -11.22 22.03 6.82
CA VAL A 450 -11.22 23.46 7.21
C VAL A 450 -11.14 24.41 6.02
N GLY A 451 -10.99 23.89 4.80
CA GLY A 451 -10.97 24.70 3.58
C GLY A 451 -10.98 23.87 2.32
N TYR A 452 -11.06 24.57 1.18
CA TYR A 452 -10.87 24.00 -0.16
C TYR A 452 -10.42 25.10 -1.13
N THR A 453 -9.83 24.74 -2.27
CA THR A 453 -9.63 25.66 -3.40
C THR A 453 -9.90 24.95 -4.72
N PRO A 454 -10.50 25.62 -5.73
CA PRO A 454 -10.41 25.15 -7.10
C PRO A 454 -8.93 25.03 -7.50
N THR A 455 -8.55 23.94 -8.17
CA THR A 455 -7.14 23.63 -8.44
C THR A 455 -6.84 23.15 -9.87
N GLY A 456 -7.84 22.99 -10.73
CA GLY A 456 -7.62 22.56 -12.13
C GLY A 456 -8.79 21.74 -12.65
N THR A 457 -8.47 20.74 -13.48
CA THR A 457 -9.43 19.76 -14.01
C THR A 457 -8.90 18.34 -13.79
N MET A 458 -9.75 17.35 -14.04
CA MET A 458 -9.28 16.00 -14.34
C MET A 458 -9.76 15.61 -15.74
N GLU A 459 -8.96 14.83 -16.45
CA GLU A 459 -9.27 14.26 -17.77
C GLU A 459 -9.22 12.74 -17.73
N TRP A 460 -9.95 12.09 -18.64
CA TRP A 460 -9.94 10.64 -18.79
C TRP A 460 -8.91 10.25 -19.84
N ASP A 461 -7.98 9.37 -19.48
CA ASP A 461 -7.03 8.80 -20.43
C ASP A 461 -7.56 7.46 -20.97
N PRO A 462 -7.87 7.34 -22.28
CA PRO A 462 -8.40 6.12 -22.88
C PRO A 462 -7.32 5.15 -23.37
N ARG A 463 -6.03 5.40 -23.11
CA ARG A 463 -4.93 4.53 -23.55
C ARG A 463 -4.87 3.26 -22.71
N GLU A 464 -4.48 2.14 -23.31
CA GLU A 464 -4.40 0.85 -22.62
C GLU A 464 -3.44 0.93 -21.41
N GLY A 465 -3.84 0.34 -20.29
CA GLY A 465 -3.12 0.45 -19.01
C GLY A 465 -3.20 1.83 -18.32
N HIS A 466 -3.86 2.82 -18.95
CA HIS A 466 -4.05 4.18 -18.44
C HIS A 466 -5.53 4.56 -18.21
N GLU A 467 -6.45 3.60 -18.36
CA GLU A 467 -7.91 3.75 -18.25
C GLU A 467 -8.39 4.18 -16.85
N HIS A 468 -8.08 5.41 -16.46
CA HIS A 468 -8.44 6.07 -15.21
C HIS A 468 -8.41 7.59 -15.40
N TRP A 469 -8.88 8.32 -14.38
CA TRP A 469 -8.81 9.79 -14.39
C TRP A 469 -7.43 10.31 -14.00
N HIS A 470 -7.03 11.42 -14.61
CA HIS A 470 -5.78 12.13 -14.34
C HIS A 470 -6.08 13.56 -13.91
N PHE A 471 -5.55 13.99 -12.78
CA PHE A 471 -5.44 15.40 -12.43
C PHE A 471 -4.47 16.10 -13.40
N THR A 472 -4.97 17.15 -14.07
CA THR A 472 -4.14 17.96 -14.98
C THR A 472 -3.17 18.81 -14.17
N ASP A 473 -1.95 19.04 -14.69
CA ASP A 473 -0.97 19.95 -14.06
C ASP A 473 -0.41 19.43 -12.71
N PHE A 474 -0.39 18.11 -12.49
CA PHE A 474 0.33 17.53 -11.34
C PHE A 474 1.85 17.58 -11.51
N ALA A 475 2.34 17.25 -12.71
CA ALA A 475 3.74 17.22 -13.03
C ALA A 475 4.00 17.65 -14.49
N SER A 476 5.25 17.99 -14.80
CA SER A 476 5.71 18.23 -16.17
C SER A 476 7.14 17.74 -16.32
N TYR A 477 7.44 17.08 -17.44
CA TYR A 477 8.77 16.54 -17.73
C TYR A 477 9.39 17.22 -18.95
N ARG A 478 10.68 17.58 -18.83
CA ARG A 478 11.43 18.27 -19.89
C ARG A 478 12.82 17.66 -20.05
N LEU A 479 13.26 17.48 -21.29
CA LEU A 479 14.64 17.15 -21.60
C LEU A 479 15.38 18.44 -21.96
N LEU A 480 16.25 18.89 -21.05
CA LEU A 480 17.01 20.13 -21.19
C LEU A 480 18.38 19.86 -21.83
N SER A 481 18.85 20.80 -22.66
CA SER A 481 20.25 20.83 -23.12
C SER A 481 21.24 21.01 -21.96
N GLU A 482 22.54 20.75 -22.19
CA GLU A 482 23.59 20.89 -21.15
C GLU A 482 23.63 22.28 -20.49
N ASP A 483 23.36 23.33 -21.27
CA ASP A 483 23.27 24.73 -20.83
C ASP A 483 21.86 25.15 -20.36
N GLN A 484 20.89 24.23 -20.42
CA GLN A 484 19.48 24.41 -20.07
C GLN A 484 18.75 25.51 -20.88
N THR A 485 19.26 25.90 -22.05
CA THR A 485 18.63 26.93 -22.91
C THR A 485 17.60 26.38 -23.89
N LYS A 486 17.56 25.06 -24.10
CA LYS A 486 16.60 24.37 -24.98
C LYS A 486 15.89 23.27 -24.21
N GLU A 487 14.60 23.10 -24.44
CA GLU A 487 13.78 22.02 -23.89
C GLU A 487 13.07 21.23 -25.00
N VAL A 488 12.99 19.91 -24.82
CA VAL A 488 11.94 19.07 -25.41
C VAL A 488 10.98 18.70 -24.29
N ARG A 489 9.67 18.78 -24.52
CA ARG A 489 8.66 18.35 -23.55
C ARG A 489 8.23 16.91 -23.80
N SER A 490 7.94 16.18 -22.74
CA SER A 490 7.18 14.93 -22.79
C SER A 490 5.73 15.26 -23.13
N GLY A 491 5.02 14.32 -23.78
CA GLY A 491 3.59 14.44 -24.06
C GLY A 491 2.68 14.30 -22.82
N LYS A 492 3.25 14.13 -21.62
CA LYS A 492 2.52 13.79 -20.40
C LYS A 492 2.46 14.98 -19.43
N GLU A 493 1.26 15.56 -19.29
CA GLU A 493 0.98 16.74 -18.47
C GLU A 493 -0.19 16.52 -17.46
N ALA A 494 -0.74 15.30 -17.39
CA ALA A 494 -1.80 14.88 -16.46
C ALA A 494 -1.49 13.51 -15.82
N PHE A 495 -1.86 13.34 -14.55
CA PHE A 495 -1.46 12.18 -13.71
C PHE A 495 -2.53 11.87 -12.64
N CYS A 496 -2.69 10.59 -12.30
CA CYS A 496 -3.52 10.07 -11.21
C CYS A 496 -2.73 10.05 -9.90
N LEU A 497 -3.22 10.68 -8.83
CA LEU A 497 -2.52 10.70 -7.54
C LEU A 497 -2.78 9.41 -6.74
N ALA A 498 -1.82 8.47 -6.77
CA ALA A 498 -1.85 7.24 -5.98
C ALA A 498 -0.60 7.06 -5.11
N ASN A 499 -0.74 6.29 -4.02
CA ASN A 499 0.34 6.02 -3.06
C ASN A 499 1.17 4.81 -3.50
N THR A 500 1.82 4.91 -4.67
CA THR A 500 2.52 3.80 -5.32
C THR A 500 3.87 3.47 -4.66
N ASP A 501 4.55 4.46 -4.07
CA ASP A 501 5.87 4.28 -3.44
C ASP A 501 5.97 4.81 -2.02
N ALA A 502 6.74 4.12 -1.18
CA ALA A 502 7.17 4.60 0.12
C ALA A 502 8.52 5.34 0.00
N VAL A 503 8.49 6.68 0.00
CA VAL A 503 9.67 7.51 -0.25
C VAL A 503 10.35 7.94 1.06
N ASP A 504 9.61 8.47 2.03
CA ASP A 504 10.17 8.71 3.37
C ASP A 504 9.13 8.52 4.47
N TYR A 505 9.01 7.28 4.95
CA TYR A 505 8.14 6.94 6.08
C TYR A 505 8.72 7.32 7.44
N THR A 506 9.84 8.07 7.48
CA THR A 506 10.43 8.61 8.71
C THR A 506 10.17 10.10 8.92
N VAL A 507 9.52 10.78 7.96
CA VAL A 507 9.05 12.16 8.17
C VAL A 507 7.89 12.19 9.17
N LYS A 508 7.68 13.36 9.77
CA LYS A 508 6.58 13.58 10.69
C LYS A 508 5.24 13.48 9.95
N ASN A 509 4.29 12.77 10.55
CA ASN A 509 2.94 12.52 10.03
C ASN A 509 2.86 11.50 8.88
N ALA A 510 3.93 10.77 8.56
CA ALA A 510 3.93 9.81 7.46
C ALA A 510 2.92 8.67 7.68
N ASN A 511 2.13 8.34 6.66
CA ASN A 511 1.22 7.20 6.71
C ASN A 511 1.93 5.92 6.27
N TRP A 512 2.05 4.94 7.18
CA TRP A 512 2.68 3.65 6.86
C TRP A 512 1.71 2.64 6.22
N HIS A 513 0.41 2.96 6.26
CA HIS A 513 -0.67 2.18 5.66
C HIS A 513 -1.54 3.12 4.80
N PRO A 514 -1.00 3.70 3.72
CA PRO A 514 -1.80 4.47 2.79
C PRO A 514 -2.86 3.59 2.13
N GLU A 515 -4.04 4.14 1.93
CA GLU A 515 -5.03 3.58 1.01
C GLU A 515 -4.72 4.04 -0.43
N ASN A 516 -5.50 3.60 -1.43
CA ASN A 516 -5.35 4.03 -2.82
C ASN A 516 -3.92 3.83 -3.38
N THR A 517 -3.31 2.68 -3.09
CA THR A 517 -1.96 2.31 -3.56
C THR A 517 -1.95 1.74 -4.99
N ASP A 518 -3.12 1.55 -5.61
CA ASP A 518 -3.28 1.05 -6.97
C ASP A 518 -4.01 2.09 -7.84
N LEU A 519 -3.33 2.53 -8.91
CA LEU A 519 -3.81 3.55 -9.86
C LEU A 519 -5.21 3.24 -10.42
N SER A 520 -5.53 1.96 -10.67
CA SER A 520 -6.82 1.53 -11.24
C SER A 520 -8.00 1.70 -10.28
N THR A 521 -7.74 1.60 -8.98
CA THR A 521 -8.78 1.76 -7.93
C THR A 521 -8.82 3.18 -7.37
N ALA A 522 -7.67 3.85 -7.31
CA ALA A 522 -7.52 5.20 -6.76
C ALA A 522 -8.26 6.26 -7.59
N CYS A 523 -8.19 6.15 -8.93
CA CYS A 523 -8.59 7.22 -9.83
C CYS A 523 -9.83 6.94 -10.68
N GLY A 524 -10.54 5.83 -10.39
CA GLY A 524 -11.89 5.56 -10.87
C GLY A 524 -12.04 5.27 -12.37
N SER A 525 -13.21 4.73 -12.73
CA SER A 525 -13.58 4.32 -14.08
C SER A 525 -14.16 5.46 -14.94
N GLN A 526 -14.34 5.21 -16.25
CA GLN A 526 -14.79 6.22 -17.21
C GLN A 526 -16.16 6.81 -16.88
N ASP A 527 -17.03 6.04 -16.25
CA ASP A 527 -18.38 6.43 -15.82
C ASP A 527 -18.41 7.19 -14.48
N ALA A 528 -17.26 7.39 -13.83
CA ALA A 528 -17.18 8.14 -12.58
C ALA A 528 -17.72 9.57 -12.73
N ILE A 529 -18.66 9.93 -11.84
CA ILE A 529 -19.21 11.29 -11.72
C ILE A 529 -18.38 12.18 -10.76
N SER A 530 -17.57 11.54 -9.92
CA SER A 530 -16.62 12.16 -9.02
C SER A 530 -15.52 11.17 -8.64
N VAL A 531 -14.29 11.64 -8.55
CA VAL A 531 -13.11 10.88 -8.12
C VAL A 531 -12.45 11.62 -6.96
N ARG A 532 -11.82 10.90 -6.03
CA ARG A 532 -10.93 11.46 -5.02
C ARG A 532 -9.56 10.81 -5.16
N GLU A 533 -8.55 11.64 -5.39
CA GLU A 533 -7.16 11.23 -5.48
C GLU A 533 -6.40 11.79 -4.26
N VAL A 534 -5.52 10.97 -3.66
CA VAL A 534 -4.87 11.27 -2.37
C VAL A 534 -3.41 10.82 -2.41
N LEU A 535 -2.49 11.76 -2.22
CA LEU A 535 -1.07 11.48 -2.01
C LEU A 535 -0.69 11.75 -0.55
N ASP A 536 -0.52 10.66 0.19
CA ASP A 536 -0.28 10.64 1.63
C ASP A 536 1.13 11.11 2.00
N VAL A 537 1.31 11.51 3.26
CA VAL A 537 2.60 12.00 3.74
C VAL A 537 3.63 10.85 3.76
N GLY A 538 4.80 11.10 3.19
CA GLY A 538 5.88 10.12 3.04
C GLY A 538 5.74 9.21 1.82
N SER A 539 4.56 9.20 1.17
CA SER A 539 4.30 8.45 -0.06
C SER A 539 4.63 9.26 -1.30
N GLY A 540 4.97 8.56 -2.37
CA GLY A 540 5.19 9.09 -3.71
C GLY A 540 4.32 8.41 -4.75
N ASP A 541 4.09 9.15 -5.83
CA ASP A 541 3.41 8.70 -7.04
C ASP A 541 4.45 8.52 -8.15
N THR A 542 4.73 7.26 -8.53
CA THR A 542 5.62 6.89 -9.62
C THR A 542 4.87 6.52 -10.88
N TYR A 543 5.29 7.13 -11.98
CA TYR A 543 5.02 6.62 -13.32
C TYR A 543 6.27 5.97 -13.90
N THR A 544 6.16 4.68 -14.18
CA THR A 544 7.21 3.83 -14.76
C THR A 544 7.45 4.14 -16.24
N GLN A 545 8.61 3.75 -16.80
CA GLN A 545 8.94 4.00 -18.20
C GLN A 545 7.90 3.44 -19.21
N TYR A 546 7.30 2.28 -18.90
CA TYR A 546 6.33 1.53 -19.75
C TYR A 546 4.93 2.16 -19.85
N ARG A 547 4.83 3.49 -19.89
CA ARG A 547 3.59 4.24 -19.63
C ARG A 547 3.37 5.28 -20.72
N PRO A 548 2.41 5.10 -21.65
CA PRO A 548 2.19 5.97 -22.79
C PRO A 548 2.50 7.47 -22.58
N GLY A 549 3.44 7.99 -23.37
CA GLY A 549 3.92 9.38 -23.31
C GLY A 549 4.98 9.66 -22.24
N GLN A 550 5.42 8.67 -21.46
CA GLN A 550 6.52 8.76 -20.48
C GLN A 550 7.91 8.75 -21.18
N SER A 551 8.05 9.57 -22.21
CA SER A 551 9.23 9.60 -23.06
C SER A 551 9.49 10.99 -23.66
N PHE A 552 10.61 11.14 -24.37
CA PHE A 552 10.91 12.27 -25.24
C PHE A 552 11.34 11.74 -26.62
N ASP A 553 10.85 12.31 -27.73
CA ASP A 553 11.46 12.08 -29.05
C ASP A 553 12.90 12.64 -29.03
N VAL A 554 13.89 11.77 -29.16
CA VAL A 554 15.31 12.11 -29.17
C VAL A 554 15.99 11.82 -30.51
N THR A 555 15.21 11.47 -31.55
CA THR A 555 15.67 11.04 -32.88
C THR A 555 16.58 12.07 -33.52
N ASP A 556 16.12 13.32 -33.56
CA ASP A 556 16.76 14.43 -34.26
C ASP A 556 17.63 15.30 -33.33
N LEU A 557 17.83 14.88 -32.08
CA LEU A 557 18.65 15.61 -31.11
C LEU A 557 20.15 15.34 -31.32
N PRO A 558 21.02 16.36 -31.20
CA PRO A 558 22.47 16.16 -31.20
C PRO A 558 22.97 15.15 -30.16
N ASN A 559 24.18 14.62 -30.38
CA ASN A 559 24.92 13.88 -29.34
C ASN A 559 25.49 14.83 -28.29
N GLY A 560 25.39 14.48 -27.01
CA GLY A 560 25.87 15.33 -25.92
C GLY A 560 25.22 15.06 -24.55
N THR A 561 25.56 15.89 -23.57
CA THR A 561 24.90 15.90 -22.24
C THR A 561 23.51 16.53 -22.34
N TYR A 562 22.54 15.90 -21.66
CA TYR A 562 21.21 16.46 -21.42
C TYR A 562 20.81 16.24 -19.95
N TYR A 563 19.76 16.93 -19.51
CA TYR A 563 19.15 16.74 -18.18
C TYR A 563 17.65 16.48 -18.33
N ILE A 564 17.18 15.32 -17.87
CA ILE A 564 15.75 15.11 -17.63
C ILE A 564 15.38 15.93 -16.39
N GLN A 565 14.45 16.86 -16.57
CA GLN A 565 13.85 17.67 -15.52
C GLN A 565 12.47 17.11 -15.17
N VAL A 566 12.28 16.82 -13.89
CA VAL A 566 10.99 16.44 -13.31
C VAL A 566 10.52 17.63 -12.49
N ILE A 567 9.30 18.12 -12.76
CA ILE A 567 8.70 19.29 -12.08
C ILE A 567 7.36 18.88 -11.49
N ALA A 568 7.19 19.04 -10.17
CA ALA A 568 5.89 18.91 -9.49
C ALA A 568 5.12 20.24 -9.48
N ASN A 569 3.79 20.21 -9.63
CA ASN A 569 2.88 21.36 -9.59
C ASN A 569 3.39 22.57 -10.42
N PRO A 570 3.70 22.40 -11.72
CA PRO A 570 4.49 23.37 -12.49
C PRO A 570 3.82 24.75 -12.61
N GLU A 571 2.50 24.83 -12.76
CA GLU A 571 1.77 26.12 -12.77
C GLU A 571 1.36 26.61 -11.38
N ASN A 572 1.80 25.96 -10.29
CA ASN A 572 1.53 26.31 -8.90
C ASN A 572 0.03 26.38 -8.54
N ARG A 573 -0.79 25.50 -9.13
CA ARG A 573 -2.24 25.42 -8.83
C ARG A 573 -2.50 24.83 -7.45
N LEU A 574 -1.83 23.72 -7.15
CA LEU A 574 -1.90 23.06 -5.85
C LEU A 574 -1.25 23.96 -4.80
N GLN A 575 -1.87 24.03 -3.62
CA GLN A 575 -1.38 24.82 -2.50
C GLN A 575 -0.48 23.96 -1.62
N GLU A 576 0.75 24.42 -1.44
CA GLU A 576 1.81 23.67 -0.75
C GLU A 576 2.47 24.52 0.35
N THR A 577 3.37 23.92 1.12
CA THR A 577 4.22 24.64 2.08
C THR A 577 5.43 25.30 1.41
N ASN A 578 5.93 24.74 0.32
CA ASN A 578 7.07 25.22 -0.44
C ASN A 578 6.88 24.84 -1.93
N HIS A 579 7.34 25.71 -2.83
CA HIS A 579 7.33 25.48 -4.28
C HIS A 579 8.74 25.51 -4.90
N LYS A 580 9.78 25.68 -4.06
CA LYS A 580 11.18 25.88 -4.49
C LYS A 580 11.99 24.58 -4.56
N ASN A 581 11.36 23.46 -4.23
CA ASN A 581 11.88 22.11 -4.09
C ASN A 581 11.14 21.11 -5.02
N ASN A 582 10.28 21.63 -5.88
CA ASN A 582 9.46 20.86 -6.82
C ASN A 582 10.24 20.39 -8.06
N ILE A 583 11.54 20.68 -8.17
CA ILE A 583 12.34 20.39 -9.37
C ILE A 583 13.46 19.42 -9.02
N ALA A 584 13.53 18.31 -9.77
CA ALA A 584 14.68 17.40 -9.80
C ALA A 584 15.31 17.37 -11.20
N LEU A 585 16.62 17.11 -11.25
CA LEU A 585 17.39 16.98 -12.49
C LEU A 585 18.14 15.64 -12.51
N ARG A 586 18.05 14.92 -13.62
CA ARG A 586 18.80 13.69 -13.89
C ARG A 586 19.66 13.86 -15.14
N LYS A 587 20.98 13.79 -14.97
CA LYS A 587 21.91 13.83 -16.11
C LYS A 587 21.81 12.54 -16.94
N VAL A 588 21.76 12.70 -18.25
CA VAL A 588 21.90 11.65 -19.26
C VAL A 588 22.90 12.10 -20.34
N ILE A 589 23.45 11.17 -21.11
CA ILE A 589 24.34 11.46 -22.25
C ILE A 589 23.79 10.70 -23.46
N LEU A 590 23.38 11.43 -24.49
CA LEU A 590 22.86 10.86 -25.73
C LEU A 590 23.96 10.66 -26.76
N GLY A 591 23.91 9.52 -27.44
CA GLY A 591 24.87 9.08 -28.46
C GLY A 591 24.18 8.33 -29.61
N GLY A 592 24.99 7.90 -30.58
CA GLY A 592 24.52 7.15 -31.75
C GLY A 592 23.93 8.03 -32.86
N ASP A 593 23.31 7.36 -33.83
CA ASP A 593 22.67 7.95 -35.01
C ASP A 593 21.14 7.81 -34.91
N PRO A 594 20.33 8.58 -35.67
CA PRO A 594 18.89 8.36 -35.76
C PRO A 594 18.52 6.92 -36.17
N GLY A 595 17.51 6.36 -35.50
CA GLY A 595 17.10 4.94 -35.58
C GLY A 595 18.03 3.96 -34.86
N LYS A 596 19.08 4.47 -34.18
CA LYS A 596 20.08 3.70 -33.42
C LYS A 596 20.61 4.53 -32.24
N ARG A 597 19.73 5.29 -31.57
CA ARG A 597 20.15 6.16 -30.47
C ARG A 597 20.61 5.32 -29.28
N THR A 598 21.50 5.90 -28.48
CA THR A 598 22.03 5.28 -27.26
C THR A 598 22.01 6.29 -26.13
N VAL A 599 21.81 5.80 -24.90
CA VAL A 599 21.89 6.61 -23.68
C VAL A 599 22.93 6.04 -22.73
N GLN A 600 23.71 6.92 -22.11
CA GLN A 600 24.47 6.61 -20.90
C GLN A 600 23.89 7.40 -19.74
N VAL A 601 23.71 6.73 -18.61
CA VAL A 601 23.12 7.29 -17.40
C VAL A 601 24.19 7.25 -16.30
N PRO A 602 24.90 8.36 -16.02
CA PRO A 602 25.86 8.40 -14.90
C PRO A 602 25.15 8.21 -13.56
N PRO A 603 25.79 7.70 -12.50
CA PRO A 603 25.20 7.68 -11.15
C PRO A 603 24.80 9.08 -10.67
N HIS A 604 23.74 9.17 -9.87
CA HIS A 604 23.39 10.40 -9.15
C HIS A 604 23.92 10.30 -7.72
N GLU A 605 25.06 10.94 -7.47
CA GLU A 605 25.78 10.85 -6.19
C GLU A 605 26.13 9.38 -5.86
N LEU A 606 25.63 8.78 -4.78
CA LEU A 606 25.84 7.37 -4.46
C LEU A 606 24.81 6.41 -5.09
N VAL A 607 23.84 6.91 -5.85
CA VAL A 607 22.74 6.11 -6.42
C VAL A 607 23.03 5.79 -7.88
N ASP A 608 23.34 4.52 -8.17
CA ASP A 608 23.47 3.99 -9.52
C ASP A 608 22.15 3.35 -10.00
N ALA A 609 21.11 4.17 -10.06
CA ALA A 609 19.89 3.84 -10.77
C ALA A 609 20.03 4.36 -12.20
N LYS A 610 20.28 3.45 -13.14
CA LYS A 610 20.08 3.70 -14.57
C LYS A 610 18.63 4.07 -14.80
#